data_AF-A0A843S2I1-F1
#
_entry.id   AF-A0A843S2I1-F1
#
_cell.length_a   1.000
_cell.length_b   1.000
_cell.length_c   1.000
_cell.angle_alpha   90.00
_cell.angle_beta   90.00
_cell.angle_gamma   90.00
#
_symmetry.space_group_name_H-M   'P 1'
#
loop_
_entity.id
_entity.type
_entity.pdbx_description
1 polymer ?
#
loop_
_entity_poly.entity_id
_entity_poly.type
_entity_poly.pdbx_seq_one_letter_code
_entity_poly.pdbx_strand_id
1 'polypeptide(L)'
;MDVSTAQTTKQNVTVRLDRQTLHKAKILAAKRNTSISGLLAQEIESLVSADDAYDQARRNALALLERGFHLGGKITASRDELHER
;
A
#
# COMPACT_ATOMS: atom_id res chain seq x y z
N MET A 1 24.69 16.41 3.25
CA MET A 1 23.26 16.32 3.60
C MET A 1 23.02 14.90 4.06
N ASP A 2 22.92 14.73 5.38
CA ASP A 2 22.71 13.44 6.04
C ASP A 2 21.38 12.82 5.62
N VAL A 3 21.42 11.63 5.04
CA VAL A 3 20.23 10.78 4.90
C VAL A 3 20.06 10.08 6.24
N SER A 4 19.31 10.73 7.13
CA SER A 4 18.92 10.18 8.42
C SER A 4 18.07 8.94 8.19
N THR A 5 18.67 7.76 8.32
CA THR A 5 17.96 6.48 8.41
C THR A 5 17.16 6.51 9.70
N ALA A 6 15.86 6.83 9.60
CA ALA A 6 14.95 6.69 10.72
C ALA A 6 15.05 5.25 11.22
N GLN A 7 15.65 5.05 12.39
CA GLN A 7 15.64 3.76 13.07
C GLN A 7 14.18 3.42 13.37
N THR A 8 13.59 2.53 12.58
CA THR A 8 12.27 1.98 12.88
C THR A 8 12.35 1.22 14.20
N THR A 9 11.89 1.85 15.28
CA THR A 9 11.85 1.24 16.60
C THR A 9 10.84 0.09 16.57
N LYS A 10 11.33 -1.14 16.74
CA LYS A 10 10.45 -2.32 16.80
C LYS A 10 9.85 -2.41 18.20
N GLN A 11 8.53 -2.57 18.27
CA GLN A 11 7.81 -2.80 19.52
C GLN A 11 7.49 -4.29 19.70
N ASN A 12 7.60 -4.79 20.93
CA ASN A 12 7.29 -6.19 21.24
C ASN A 12 5.78 -6.38 21.41
N VAL A 13 5.23 -7.38 20.73
CA VAL A 13 3.83 -7.77 20.86
C VAL A 13 3.77 -9.22 21.33
N THR A 14 2.97 -9.49 22.37
CA THR A 14 2.73 -10.85 22.87
C THR A 14 1.38 -11.34 22.37
N VAL A 15 1.36 -12.47 21.69
CA VAL A 15 0.14 -13.09 21.15
C VAL A 15 -0.02 -14.48 21.73
N ARG A 16 -1.26 -14.84 22.11
CA ARG A 16 -1.60 -16.20 22.53
C ARG A 16 -2.11 -16.98 21.33
N LEU A 17 -1.48 -18.11 21.06
CA LEU A 17 -1.84 -19.03 19.97
C LEU A 17 -1.98 -20.43 20.54
N ASP A 18 -2.87 -21.24 19.99
CA ASP A 18 -2.93 -22.65 20.34
C ASP A 18 -1.68 -23.40 19.83
N ARG A 19 -1.43 -24.58 20.42
CA ARG A 19 -0.24 -25.39 20.08
C ARG A 19 -0.18 -25.80 18.61
N GLN A 20 -1.32 -26.11 17.98
CA GLN A 20 -1.35 -26.57 16.59
C GLN A 20 -1.00 -25.41 15.65
N THR A 21 -1.57 -24.23 15.88
CA THR A 21 -1.27 -23.01 15.13
C THR A 21 0.18 -22.62 15.28
N LEU A 22 0.73 -22.63 16.50
CA LEU A 22 2.14 -22.31 16.72
C LEU A 22 3.08 -23.30 15.99
N HIS A 23 2.73 -24.59 15.96
CA HIS A 23 3.51 -25.60 15.24
C HIS A 23 3.49 -25.38 13.72
N LYS A 24 2.31 -25.14 13.15
CA LYS A 24 2.17 -24.82 11.72
C LYS A 24 2.91 -23.54 11.34
N ALA A 25 2.82 -22.51 12.18
CA ALA A 25 3.53 -21.24 11.98
C ALA A 25 5.05 -21.45 11.96
N LYS A 26 5.60 -22.28 12.86
CA LYS A 26 7.03 -22.63 12.85
C LYS A 26 7.47 -23.29 11.56
N ILE A 27 6.72 -24.28 11.07
CA ILE A 27 7.02 -24.96 9.81
C ILE A 27 6.98 -23.97 8.64
N LEU A 28 5.95 -23.12 8.59
CA LEU A 28 5.80 -22.14 7.53
C LEU A 28 6.92 -21.10 7.54
N ALA A 29 7.27 -20.58 8.71
CA ALA A 29 8.36 -19.63 8.88
C ALA A 29 9.70 -20.24 8.42
N ALA A 30 9.99 -21.49 8.81
CA ALA A 30 11.18 -22.20 8.35
C ALA A 30 11.19 -22.39 6.81
N LYS A 31 10.05 -22.79 6.21
CA LYS A 31 9.92 -22.93 4.75
C LYS A 31 10.17 -21.62 4.00
N ARG A 32 9.80 -20.48 4.59
CA ARG A 32 10.00 -19.14 4.02
C ARG A 32 11.31 -18.48 4.46
N ASN A 33 12.20 -19.21 5.14
CA ASN A 33 13.46 -18.71 5.68
C ASN A 33 13.30 -17.44 6.54
N THR A 34 12.25 -17.41 7.37
CA THR A 34 11.90 -16.29 8.26
C THR A 34 11.63 -16.77 9.68
N SER A 35 11.42 -15.85 10.61
CA SER A 35 10.99 -16.14 11.99
C SER A 35 9.47 -16.04 12.13
N ILE A 36 8.92 -16.52 13.25
CA ILE A 36 7.48 -16.35 13.54
C ILE A 36 7.11 -14.87 13.62
N SER A 37 7.93 -14.06 14.31
CA SER A 37 7.69 -12.62 14.41
C SER A 37 7.82 -11.92 13.06
N GLY A 38 8.76 -12.36 12.21
CA GLY A 38 8.89 -11.86 10.84
C GLY A 38 7.68 -12.21 9.97
N LEU A 39 7.20 -13.45 10.07
CA LEU A 39 5.98 -13.89 9.39
C LEU A 39 4.77 -13.07 9.85
N LEU A 40 4.59 -12.88 11.16
CA LEU A 40 3.49 -12.08 11.72
C LEU A 40 3.55 -10.62 11.26
N ALA A 41 4.74 -10.02 11.25
CA ALA A 41 4.94 -8.66 10.77
C ALA A 41 4.55 -8.51 9.30
N GLN A 42 4.95 -9.45 8.44
CA GLN A 42 4.60 -9.45 7.02
C GLN A 42 3.08 -9.56 6.79
N GLU A 43 2.40 -10.44 7.52
CA GLU A 43 0.95 -10.58 7.39
C GLU A 43 0.22 -9.33 7.90
N ILE A 44 0.67 -8.70 8.99
CA ILE A 44 0.11 -7.43 9.48
C ILE A 44 0.33 -6.33 8.44
N GLU A 45 1.54 -6.21 7.90
CA GLU A 45 1.86 -5.22 6.86
C GLU A 45 0.99 -5.41 5.62
N SER A 46 0.75 -6.67 5.21
CA SER A 46 -0.15 -6.98 4.10
C SER A 46 -1.59 -6.57 4.39
N LEU A 47 -2.09 -6.78 5.62
CA LEU A 47 -3.44 -6.38 6.02
C LEU A 47 -3.61 -4.86 6.03
N VAL A 48 -2.64 -4.15 6.61
CA VAL A 48 -2.64 -2.67 6.63
C VAL A 48 -2.53 -2.12 5.22
N SER A 49 -1.63 -2.67 4.40
CA SER A 49 -1.47 -2.25 3.01
C SER A 49 -2.73 -2.47 2.18
N ALA A 50 -3.46 -3.57 2.43
CA ALA A 50 -4.72 -3.85 1.76
C ALA A 50 -5.80 -2.83 2.16
N ASP A 51 -5.83 -2.42 3.43
CA ASP A 51 -6.76 -1.41 3.94
C ASP A 51 -6.43 0.00 3.37
N ASP A 52 -5.15 0.37 3.38
CA ASP A 52 -4.66 1.69 2.95
C ASP A 52 -4.67 1.89 1.42
N ALA A 53 -4.76 0.81 0.63
CA ALA A 53 -4.64 0.86 -0.82
C ALA A 53 -5.67 1.78 -1.48
N TYR A 54 -6.92 1.73 -1.01
CA TYR A 54 -7.99 2.57 -1.57
C TYR A 54 -7.76 4.05 -1.26
N ASP A 55 -7.46 4.38 0.00
CA ASP A 55 -7.28 5.77 0.42
C ASP A 55 -6.04 6.41 -0.21
N GLN A 56 -4.98 5.63 -0.43
CA GLN A 56 -3.82 6.08 -1.19
C GLN A 56 -4.15 6.31 -2.67
N ALA A 57 -4.86 5.38 -3.31
CA ALA A 57 -5.29 5.53 -4.70
C ALA A 57 -6.20 6.76 -4.89
N ARG A 58 -7.13 6.97 -3.95
CA ARG A 58 -8.03 8.13 -3.93
C ARG A 58 -7.26 9.44 -3.82
N ARG A 59 -6.30 9.55 -2.88
CA ARG A 59 -5.45 10.75 -2.74
C ARG A 59 -4.65 11.04 -4.01
N ASN A 60 -4.07 10.01 -4.61
CA ASN A 60 -3.30 10.15 -5.85
C ASN A 60 -4.19 10.62 -7.02
N ALA A 61 -5.38 10.05 -7.17
CA ALA A 61 -6.32 10.43 -8.22
C ALA A 61 -6.80 11.88 -8.06
N LEU A 62 -7.11 12.32 -6.85
CA LEU A 62 -7.51 13.70 -6.58
C LEU A 62 -6.39 14.69 -6.90
N ALA A 63 -5.16 14.41 -6.46
CA ALA A 63 -4.00 15.25 -6.79
C ALA A 63 -3.73 15.34 -8.30
N LEU A 64 -4.01 14.25 -9.04
CA LEU A 64 -3.88 14.22 -10.49
C LEU A 64 -4.93 15.09 -11.19
N LEU A 65 -6.17 15.08 -10.69
CA LEU A 65 -7.25 15.93 -11.20
C LEU A 65 -6.99 17.41 -10.90
N GLU A 66 -6.54 17.75 -9.69
CA GLU A 66 -6.20 19.12 -9.31
C GLU A 66 -5.05 19.68 -10.14
N ARG A 67 -4.02 18.87 -10.40
CA ARG A 67 -2.91 19.26 -11.27
C ARG A 67 -3.38 19.47 -12.72
N GLY A 68 -4.35 18.67 -13.16
CA GLY A 68 -4.83 18.65 -14.53
C GLY A 68 -3.76 18.14 -15.51
N PHE A 69 -4.15 17.98 -16.77
CA PHE A 69 -3.25 17.58 -17.85
C PHE A 69 -3.24 18.60 -18.96
N HIS A 70 -2.04 19.01 -19.39
CA HIS A 70 -1.87 19.66 -20.68
C HIS A 70 -1.81 18.57 -21.75
N LEU A 71 -2.98 18.10 -22.17
CA LEU A 71 -3.13 16.99 -23.14
C LEU A 71 -2.64 17.34 -24.56
N GLY A 72 -2.04 18.51 -24.74
CA GLY A 72 -1.65 19.04 -26.05
C GLY A 72 -2.86 19.37 -26.93
N GLY A 73 -2.58 19.95 -28.11
CA GLY A 73 -3.61 20.37 -29.06
C GLY A 73 -4.05 21.82 -28.89
N LYS A 74 -4.65 22.36 -29.95
CA LYS A 74 -5.38 23.63 -29.92
C LYS A 74 -6.86 23.30 -29.87
N ILE A 75 -7.61 23.99 -29.00
CA ILE A 75 -9.07 23.92 -29.02
C ILE A 75 -9.51 24.60 -30.32
N THR A 76 -9.95 23.82 -31.30
CA THR A 76 -10.35 24.31 -32.64
C THR A 76 -11.85 24.42 -32.84
N ALA A 77 -12.65 23.89 -31.91
CA ALA A 77 -14.10 23.94 -31.97
C ALA A 77 -14.70 24.14 -30.57
N SER A 78 -15.80 24.87 -30.50
CA SER A 78 -16.59 25.02 -29.28
C SER A 78 -17.43 23.77 -28.99
N ARG A 79 -17.91 23.65 -27.75
CA ARG A 79 -18.75 22.51 -27.34
C ARG A 79 -20.03 22.41 -28.17
N ASP A 80 -20.61 23.55 -28.52
CA ASP A 80 -21.87 23.62 -29.25
C ASP A 80 -21.68 23.21 -30.72
N GLU A 81 -20.54 23.57 -31.34
CA GLU A 81 -20.14 23.11 -32.68
C GLU A 81 -19.91 21.59 -32.76
N LEU A 82 -19.54 20.94 -31.65
CA LEU A 82 -19.36 19.49 -31.57
C LEU A 82 -20.68 18.72 -31.34
N HIS A 83 -21.72 19.41 -30.86
CA HIS A 83 -23.00 18.81 -30.49
C HIS A 83 -24.01 18.72 -31.64
N GLU A 84 -23.82 19.50 -32.71
CA GLU A 84 -24.62 19.39 -33.93
C GLU A 84 -24.05 18.27 -34.82
N ARG A 85 -24.64 17.08 -34.70
CA ARG A 85 -24.52 15.99 -35.67
C ARG A 85 -25.90 15.59 -36.16
#